data_AF-A0A0E4GFK6-F1
#
_entry.id   AF-A0A0E4GFK6-F1
#
_cell.length_a   1.000
_cell.length_b   1.000
_cell.length_c   1.000
_cell.angle_alpha   90.00
_cell.angle_beta   90.00
_cell.angle_gamma   90.00
#
_symmetry.space_group_name_H-M   'P 1'
#
loop_
_entity.id
_entity.type
_entity.pdbx_description
1 polymer ?
#
loop_
_entity_poly.entity_id
_entity_poly.type
_entity_poly.pdbx_seq_one_letter_code
_entity_poly.pdbx_strand_id
1 'polypeptide(L)' 'MDEVFKIPPKKNKSPKPLSKRDILKMEIAQEMGIWDKVEREGWQSLTNAECGRVGGIMKKRIQDQKKTESFKFPGQK' A
#
# COMPACT_ATOMS: atom_id res chain seq x y z
N MET A 1 -0.33 -22.88 29.99
CA MET A 1 -1.02 -22.03 28.99
C MET A 1 -0.18 -22.03 27.74
N ASP A 2 -0.31 -23.16 27.07
CA ASP A 2 -0.01 -23.42 25.68
C ASP A 2 -0.57 -22.29 24.81
N GLU A 3 0.22 -21.76 23.89
CA GLU A 3 0.03 -22.05 22.47
C GLU A 3 0.79 -21.02 21.61
N VAL A 4 2.05 -21.36 21.33
CA VAL A 4 2.70 -21.30 20.02
C VAL A 4 2.28 -20.12 19.11
N PHE A 5 3.15 -19.12 19.06
CA PHE A 5 3.29 -18.13 17.98
C PHE A 5 3.39 -18.85 16.62
N LYS A 6 2.24 -19.14 15.99
CA LYS A 6 2.16 -19.72 14.65
C LYS A 6 2.18 -18.57 13.63
N ILE A 7 3.37 -18.05 13.34
CA ILE A 7 3.58 -17.11 12.25
C ILE A 7 3.33 -17.87 10.94
N PRO A 8 2.31 -17.53 10.13
CA PRO A 8 2.05 -18.24 8.88
C PRO A 8 3.21 -18.02 7.89
N PRO A 9 3.56 -19.03 7.07
CA PRO A 9 4.73 -18.99 6.21
C PRO A 9 4.64 -17.84 5.19
N LYS A 10 5.72 -17.05 5.11
CA LYS A 10 5.95 -15.99 4.12
C LYS A 10 5.57 -16.48 2.72
N LYS A 11 4.42 -16.04 2.22
CA LYS A 11 3.95 -16.38 0.88
C LYS A 11 4.72 -15.53 -0.12
N ASN A 12 5.77 -16.11 -0.67
CA ASN A 12 6.52 -15.61 -1.83
C ASN A 12 5.54 -15.24 -2.96
N LYS A 13 5.16 -13.96 -3.05
CA LYS A 13 4.55 -13.40 -4.26
C LYS A 13 5.71 -12.93 -5.12
N SER A 14 5.93 -13.70 -6.18
CA SER A 14 6.82 -13.47 -7.32
C SER A 14 7.30 -12.02 -7.48
N PRO A 15 8.60 -11.79 -7.73
CA PRO A 15 9.14 -10.46 -8.02
C PRO A 15 8.66 -10.03 -9.41
N LYS A 16 7.39 -9.65 -9.50
CA LYS A 16 6.94 -8.70 -10.52
C LYS A 16 7.67 -7.39 -10.20
N PRO A 17 8.12 -6.61 -11.19
CA PRO A 17 8.83 -5.36 -10.92
C PRO A 17 8.01 -4.56 -9.92
N LEU A 18 8.59 -4.30 -8.74
CA LEU A 18 7.97 -3.57 -7.63
C LEU A 18 7.36 -2.31 -8.23
N SER A 19 6.06 -2.35 -8.47
CA SER A 19 5.39 -1.28 -9.16
C SER A 19 5.31 -0.11 -8.19
N LYS A 20 5.34 1.12 -8.71
CA LYS A 20 5.18 2.33 -7.90
C LYS A 20 4.00 2.24 -6.91
N ARG A 21 2.96 1.48 -7.26
CA ARG A 21 1.78 1.22 -6.43
C ARG A 21 2.07 0.38 -5.18
N ASP A 22 2.95 -0.62 -5.27
CA ASP A 22 3.28 -1.48 -4.12
C ASP A 22 4.12 -0.71 -3.11
N ILE A 23 5.09 0.07 -3.58
CA ILE A 23 5.89 0.98 -2.74
C ILE A 23 4.97 1.99 -2.04
N LEU A 24 4.06 2.62 -2.80
CA LEU A 24 3.10 3.59 -2.22
C LEU A 24 2.23 2.96 -1.12
N LYS A 25 1.75 1.73 -1.32
CA LYS A 25 0.95 1.04 -0.30
C LYS A 25 1.75 0.81 0.98
N MET A 26 3.02 0.41 0.86
CA MET A 26 3.90 0.23 2.00
C MET A 26 4.15 1.55 2.73
N GLU A 27 4.49 2.62 2.01
CA GLU A 27 4.70 3.95 2.60
C GLU A 27 3.44 4.43 3.34
N ILE A 28 2.27 4.31 2.71
CA ILE A 28 1.01 4.74 3.35
C ILE A 28 0.70 3.87 4.57
N ALA A 29 0.97 2.56 4.52
CA ALA A 29 0.78 1.70 5.67
C ALA A 29 1.72 2.06 6.83
N GLN A 30 2.97 2.47 6.54
CA GLN A 30 3.92 2.96 7.54
C GLN A 30 3.47 4.30 8.12
N GLU A 31 3.04 5.23 7.28
CA GLU A 31 2.53 6.55 7.67
C GLU A 31 1.26 6.44 8.54
N MET A 32 0.40 5.47 8.24
CA MET A 32 -0.82 5.19 9.01
C MET A 32 -0.56 4.36 10.29
N GLY A 33 0.67 3.90 10.52
CA GLY A 33 1.02 3.07 11.68
C GLY A 33 0.49 1.63 11.63
N ILE A 34 -0.12 1.22 10.52
CA ILE A 34 -0.69 -0.13 10.35
C ILE A 34 0.33 -1.12 9.77
N TRP A 35 1.52 -0.64 9.38
CA TRP A 35 2.58 -1.46 8.80
C TRP A 35 2.99 -2.61 9.70
N ASP A 36 3.15 -2.39 11.02
CA ASP A 36 3.51 -3.45 11.97
C ASP A 36 2.49 -4.60 11.93
N LYS A 37 1.21 -4.28 11.92
CA LYS A 37 0.11 -5.24 11.79
C LYS A 37 0.15 -5.96 10.44
N VAL A 38 0.36 -5.24 9.34
CA VAL A 38 0.46 -5.84 8.00
C VAL A 38 1.67 -6.76 7.88
N GLU A 39 2.80 -6.39 8.46
CA GLU A 39 4.02 -7.17 8.43
C GLU A 39 3.89 -8.45 9.26
N ARG A 40 3.21 -8.36 10.41
CA ARG A 40 3.02 -9.48 11.36
C ARG A 40 1.87 -10.41 10.98
N GLU A 41 0.72 -9.86 10.62
CA GLU A 41 -0.53 -10.60 10.39
C GLU A 41 -0.94 -10.64 8.90
N GLY A 42 -0.37 -9.76 8.07
CA GLY A 42 -0.72 -9.62 6.67
C GLY A 42 -1.83 -8.59 6.41
N TRP A 43 -1.96 -8.18 5.15
CA TRP A 43 -2.99 -7.24 4.69
C TRP A 43 -4.43 -7.68 4.99
N GLN A 44 -4.66 -8.98 5.20
CA GLN A 44 -5.97 -9.55 5.54
C GLN A 44 -6.41 -9.26 6.99
N SER A 45 -5.48 -8.87 7.87
CA SER A 45 -5.79 -8.52 9.27
C SER A 45 -6.22 -7.06 9.44
N LEU A 46 -6.14 -6.26 8.37
CA LEU A 46 -6.64 -4.89 8.38
C LEU A 46 -8.17 -4.87 8.34
N THR A 47 -8.76 -3.93 9.06
CA THR A 47 -10.20 -3.67 8.95
C THR A 47 -10.54 -3.01 7.62
N ASN A 48 -11.80 -3.10 7.19
CA ASN A 48 -12.29 -2.40 6.00
C ASN A 48 -12.02 -0.89 6.07
N ALA A 49 -12.08 -0.29 7.26
CA ALA A 49 -11.79 1.12 7.44
C ALA A 49 -10.32 1.46 7.14
N GLU A 50 -9.38 0.64 7.62
CA GLU A 50 -7.95 0.85 7.39
C GLU A 50 -7.56 0.57 5.94
N CYS A 51 -8.02 -0.55 5.39
CA CYS A 51 -7.80 -0.87 3.98
C CYS A 51 -8.41 0.21 3.05
N GLY A 52 -9.60 0.70 3.38
CA GLY A 52 -10.28 1.79 2.67
C GLY A 52 -9.50 3.11 2.73
N ARG A 53 -8.95 3.47 3.89
CA ARG A 53 -8.09 4.67 4.02
C ARG A 53 -6.82 4.55 3.18
N VAL A 54 -6.11 3.42 3.25
CA VAL A 54 -4.89 3.18 2.44
C VAL A 54 -5.21 3.27 0.95
N GLY A 55 -6.27 2.59 0.51
CA GLY A 55 -6.71 2.62 -0.89
C GLY A 55 -7.12 4.02 -1.35
N GLY A 56 -7.77 4.79 -0.48
CA GLY A 56 -8.15 6.18 -0.73
C GLY A 56 -6.95 7.10 -0.92
N ILE A 57 -5.95 7.02 -0.02
CA ILE A 57 -4.72 7.81 -0.10
C ILE A 57 -3.91 7.41 -1.34
N MET A 58 -3.81 6.12 -1.64
CA MET A 58 -3.14 5.63 -2.84
C MET A 58 -3.78 6.21 -4.11
N LYS A 59 -5.12 6.17 -4.19
CA LYS A 59 -5.86 6.73 -5.33
C LYS A 59 -5.68 8.24 -5.42
N LYS A 60 -5.69 8.95 -4.29
CA LYS A 60 -5.47 10.41 -4.22
C LYS A 60 -4.08 10.80 -4.72
N ARG A 61 -3.01 10.12 -4.27
CA ARG A 61 -1.63 10.35 -4.74
C ARG A 61 -1.49 10.08 -6.25
N ILE A 62 -2.08 8.99 -6.76
CA ILE A 62 -2.06 8.68 -8.21
C ILE A 62 -2.85 9.72 -9.01
N GLN A 63 -4.00 10.17 -8.51
CA GLN A 63 -4.82 11.18 -9.17
C GLN A 63 -4.13 12.54 -9.17
N ASP A 64 -3.46 12.91 -8.09
CA ASP A 64 -2.69 14.15 -7.97
C ASP A 64 -1.50 14.17 -8.92
N GLN A 65 -0.76 13.05 -9.02
CA GLN A 65 0.30 12.86 -10.04
C GLN A 65 -0.24 12.98 -11.47
N LYS A 66 -1.40 12.38 -11.76
CA LYS A 66 -2.05 12.57 -13.07
C LYS A 66 -2.48 14.00 -13.31
N LYS A 67 -3.01 14.70 -12.30
CA LYS A 67 -3.49 16.08 -12.43
C LYS A 67 -2.33 17.05 -12.65
N THR A 68 -1.20 16.83 -11.98
CA THR A 68 0.04 17.59 -12.18
C THR A 68 0.69 17.27 -13.52
N GLU A 69 0.66 16.02 -14.01
CA GLU A 69 1.07 15.68 -15.39
C GLU A 69 0.15 16.30 -16.45
N SER A 70 -1.15 16.39 -16.18
CA SER A 70 -2.12 17.07 -17.07
C SER A 70 -1.95 18.60 -17.07
N PHE A 71 -1.34 19.15 -16.02
CA PHE A 71 -1.02 20.58 -15.90
C PHE A 71 0.36 20.94 -16.46
N LYS A 72 1.19 19.95 -16.84
CA LYS A 72 2.36 20.18 -17.70
C LYS A 72 1.86 20.47 -19.11
N PHE A 73 1.56 21.74 -19.35
CA PHE A 73 1.34 22.42 -20.64
C PHE A 73 1.05 21.51 -21.86
N PRO A 74 -0.20 21.47 -22.38
CA PRO A 74 -0.40 21.14 -23.78
C PRO A 74 0.15 22.31 -24.62
N GLY A 75 1.43 22.29 -24.97
CA GLY A 75 2.01 23.45 -25.65
C GLY A 75 3.48 23.36 -25.98
N GLN A 76 3.91 22.30 -26.68
CA GLN A 76 5.07 22.37 -27.56
C GLN A 76 4.82 21.52 -28.80
N LYS A 77 4.06 22.05 -29.76
CA LYS A 77 4.26 21.92 -31.21
C LYS A 77 3.64 23.13 -31.89
#